data_AF-A0A527XYJ5-F1
#
_entry.id   AF-A0A527XYJ5-F1
#
_cell.length_a   1.000
_cell.length_b   1.000
_cell.length_c   1.000
_cell.angle_alpha   90.00
_cell.angle_beta   90.00
_cell.angle_gamma   90.00
#
_symmetry.space_group_name_H-M   'P 1'
#
loop_
_entity.id
_entity.type
_entity.pdbx_description
1 polymer ?
#
loop_
_entity_poly.entity_id
_entity_poly.type
_entity_poly.pdbx_seq_one_letter_code
_entity_poly.pdbx_strand_id
1 'polypeptide(L)'
;PGDSKPALQWSPTEGLTTAGNLTYTPEPGTDWKDVDPSKYDNIIDAFHNEAVYKAGQALLGDDMPDMATSLLVGGGTEKTASGAFYATGCVPHDCGGNDGFMAVDPAKQKVYFARRGDNGEPQAWPPVK
;
A
#
# COMPACT_ATOMS: atom_id res chain seq x y z
N PRO A 1 2.37 6.10 -2.19
CA PRO A 1 1.31 6.79 -1.41
C PRO A 1 1.95 7.55 -0.23
N GLY A 2 1.48 8.76 0.10
CA GLY A 2 2.05 9.60 1.16
C GLY A 2 3.03 10.71 0.71
N ASP A 3 3.69 10.55 -0.44
CA ASP A 3 4.65 11.53 -0.96
C ASP A 3 4.04 12.50 -1.99
N SER A 4 4.55 13.74 -2.02
CA SER A 4 4.34 14.68 -3.13
C SER A 4 5.52 14.59 -4.11
N LYS A 5 5.25 14.32 -5.38
CA LYS A 5 6.28 14.19 -6.43
C LYS A 5 5.96 15.08 -7.64
N PRO A 6 6.98 15.57 -8.37
CA PRO A 6 6.74 16.36 -9.57
C PRO A 6 6.11 15.50 -10.68
N ALA A 7 4.98 15.95 -11.21
CA ALA A 7 4.46 15.50 -12.49
C ALA A 7 5.30 16.14 -13.59
N LEU A 8 5.97 15.31 -14.37
CA LEU A 8 6.83 15.75 -15.46
C LEU A 8 6.03 15.76 -16.77
N GLN A 9 6.26 16.80 -17.56
CA GLN A 9 5.73 16.93 -18.91
C GLN A 9 6.91 17.04 -19.88
N TRP A 10 6.78 16.42 -21.06
CA TRP A 10 7.76 16.55 -22.12
C TRP A 10 7.12 17.14 -23.37
N SER A 11 7.78 18.11 -23.99
CA SER A 11 7.45 18.58 -25.35
C SER A 11 8.73 18.69 -26.20
N PRO A 12 8.63 18.54 -27.53
CA PRO A 12 9.80 18.67 -28.42
C PRO A 12 10.49 20.05 -28.34
N THR A 13 9.73 21.09 -28.00
CA THR A 13 10.21 22.48 -27.94
C THR A 13 10.78 22.86 -26.58
N GLU A 14 10.24 22.32 -25.50
CA GLU A 14 10.58 22.74 -24.13
C GLU A 14 11.39 21.68 -23.36
N GLY A 15 11.53 20.47 -23.91
CA GLY A 15 12.19 19.37 -23.23
C GLY A 15 11.37 18.85 -22.05
N LEU A 16 12.05 18.27 -21.05
CA LEU A 16 11.42 17.75 -19.83
C LEU A 16 11.26 18.89 -18.81
N THR A 17 10.01 19.20 -18.48
CA THR A 17 9.64 20.26 -17.53
C THR A 17 8.74 19.70 -16.42
N THR A 18 8.62 20.42 -15.31
CA THR A 18 7.68 20.08 -14.24
C THR A 18 6.35 20.78 -14.50
N ALA A 19 5.27 20.00 -14.67
CA ALA A 19 3.91 20.52 -14.84
C ALA A 19 3.23 20.86 -13.50
N GLY A 20 3.68 20.25 -12.40
CA GLY A 20 3.17 20.49 -11.05
C GLY A 20 3.63 19.41 -10.08
N ASN A 21 3.19 19.46 -8.82
CA ASN A 21 3.38 18.39 -7.86
C ASN A 21 2.07 17.61 -7.69
N LEU A 22 2.15 16.28 -7.67
CA LEU A 22 1.03 15.40 -7.42
C LEU A 22 1.23 14.66 -6.10
N THR A 23 0.15 14.51 -5.35
CA THR A 23 0.10 13.71 -4.14
C THR A 23 -1.06 12.73 -4.27
N TYR A 24 -0.78 11.47 -3.93
CA TYR A 24 -1.81 10.44 -3.90
C TYR A 24 -2.92 10.84 -2.92
N THR A 25 -4.18 10.73 -3.36
CA THR A 25 -5.37 10.96 -2.53
C THR A 25 -6.25 9.73 -2.64
N PRO A 26 -6.62 9.06 -1.53
CA PRO A 26 -7.59 7.96 -1.58
C PRO A 26 -8.97 8.46 -2.01
N GLU A 27 -9.88 7.54 -2.34
CA GLU A 27 -11.25 7.88 -2.71
C GLU A 27 -11.99 8.51 -1.51
N PRO A 28 -12.39 9.80 -1.61
CA PRO A 28 -12.91 10.53 -0.47
C PRO A 28 -14.29 10.00 -0.04
N GLY A 29 -14.49 9.89 1.28
CA GLY A 29 -15.75 9.47 1.89
C GLY A 29 -15.96 7.96 1.97
N THR A 30 -14.99 7.16 1.52
CA THR A 30 -15.03 5.69 1.68
C THR A 30 -14.60 5.28 3.08
N ASP A 31 -15.29 4.30 3.66
CA ASP A 31 -15.06 3.84 5.03
C ASP A 31 -14.93 2.31 5.09
N TRP A 32 -14.67 1.73 6.27
CA TRP A 32 -14.46 0.29 6.48
C TRP A 32 -15.59 -0.60 5.97
N LYS A 33 -16.83 -0.10 5.96
CA LYS A 33 -18.00 -0.80 5.41
C LYS A 33 -17.97 -0.93 3.88
N ASP A 34 -17.17 -0.10 3.21
CA ASP A 34 -17.04 -0.04 1.75
C ASP A 34 -15.87 -0.90 1.26
N VAL A 35 -15.15 -1.57 2.17
CA VAL A 35 -14.07 -2.49 1.83
C VAL A 35 -14.64 -3.78 1.24
N ASP A 36 -14.21 -4.08 0.01
CA ASP A 36 -14.65 -5.26 -0.73
C ASP A 36 -13.46 -5.92 -1.45
N PRO A 37 -12.86 -6.96 -0.85
CA PRO A 37 -11.68 -7.62 -1.41
C PRO A 37 -11.94 -8.32 -2.75
N SER A 38 -13.20 -8.57 -3.11
CA SER A 38 -13.54 -9.19 -4.40
C SER A 38 -13.32 -8.27 -5.61
N LYS A 39 -13.13 -6.96 -5.36
CA LYS A 39 -12.87 -5.94 -6.38
C LYS A 39 -11.39 -5.60 -6.53
N TYR A 40 -10.51 -6.21 -5.74
CA TYR A 40 -9.09 -5.89 -5.74
C TYR A 40 -8.32 -6.85 -6.64
N ASP A 41 -7.56 -6.29 -7.57
CA ASP A 41 -6.60 -7.06 -8.36
C ASP A 41 -5.38 -7.39 -7.50
N ASN A 42 -4.98 -6.44 -6.63
CA ASN A 42 -3.87 -6.56 -5.70
C ASN A 42 -4.24 -5.98 -4.32
N ILE A 43 -3.61 -6.47 -3.25
CA ILE A 43 -3.87 -5.98 -1.89
C ILE A 43 -3.62 -4.46 -1.72
N ILE A 44 -2.70 -3.89 -2.51
CA ILE A 44 -2.41 -2.46 -2.51
C ILE A 44 -3.62 -1.61 -2.94
N ASP A 45 -4.57 -2.18 -3.69
CA ASP A 45 -5.81 -1.50 -4.11
C ASP A 45 -6.69 -1.14 -2.91
N ALA A 46 -6.49 -1.81 -1.76
CA ALA A 46 -7.17 -1.44 -0.52
C ALA A 46 -6.82 -0.02 -0.06
N PHE A 47 -5.68 0.56 -0.48
CA PHE A 47 -5.34 1.95 -0.20
C PHE A 47 -6.19 2.98 -0.97
N HIS A 48 -6.99 2.56 -1.96
CA HIS A 48 -8.01 3.44 -2.53
C HIS A 48 -9.09 3.80 -1.50
N ASN A 49 -9.36 2.93 -0.53
CA ASN A 49 -10.30 3.22 0.55
C ASN A 49 -9.67 4.20 1.57
N GLU A 50 -10.33 5.32 1.84
CA GLU A 50 -9.82 6.40 2.69
C GLU A 50 -9.59 5.95 4.14
N ALA A 51 -10.47 5.14 4.72
CA ALA A 51 -10.29 4.63 6.08
C ALA A 51 -9.09 3.68 6.18
N VAL A 52 -8.92 2.78 5.22
CA VAL A 52 -7.76 1.87 5.13
C VAL A 52 -6.47 2.66 4.91
N TYR A 53 -6.48 3.65 4.01
CA TYR A 53 -5.35 4.54 3.76
C TYR A 53 -4.92 5.27 5.01
N LYS A 54 -5.85 5.90 5.73
CA LYS A 54 -5.56 6.63 6.98
C LYS A 54 -5.04 5.71 8.08
N ALA A 55 -5.59 4.50 8.21
CA ALA A 55 -5.10 3.51 9.15
C ALA A 55 -3.67 3.06 8.81
N GLY A 56 -3.38 2.84 7.52
CA GLY A 56 -2.03 2.54 7.03
C GLY A 56 -1.06 3.67 7.31
N GLN A 57 -1.43 4.90 6.96
CA GLN A 57 -0.61 6.09 7.20
C GLN A 57 -0.31 6.32 8.69
N ALA A 58 -1.30 6.14 9.55
CA ALA A 58 -1.12 6.29 11.00
C ALA A 58 -0.16 5.24 11.59
N LEU A 59 -0.09 4.06 10.96
CA LEU A 59 0.71 2.94 11.44
C LEU A 59 2.13 2.91 10.86
N LEU A 60 2.27 3.21 9.57
CA LEU A 60 3.53 3.17 8.83
C LEU A 60 4.28 4.51 8.85
N GLY A 61 3.57 5.64 8.93
CA GLY A 61 4.19 6.97 8.84
C GLY A 61 5.07 7.10 7.59
N ASP A 62 6.35 7.38 7.81
CA ASP A 62 7.35 7.56 6.76
C ASP A 62 7.68 6.26 6.00
N ASP A 63 7.35 5.08 6.56
CA ASP A 63 7.56 3.79 5.89
C ASP A 63 6.47 3.47 4.84
N MET A 64 5.41 4.27 4.76
CA MET A 64 4.27 4.01 3.87
C MET A 64 4.63 3.93 2.38
N PRO A 65 5.48 4.82 1.81
CA PRO A 65 5.89 4.72 0.41
C PRO A 65 6.64 3.41 0.10
N ASP A 66 7.53 2.99 1.00
CA ASP A 66 8.32 1.77 0.81
C ASP A 66 7.48 0.51 0.96
N MET A 67 6.59 0.48 1.97
CA MET A 67 5.64 -0.61 2.14
C MET A 67 4.73 -0.74 0.91
N ALA A 68 4.19 0.37 0.41
CA ALA A 68 3.39 0.37 -0.81
C ALA A 68 4.20 -0.16 -2.01
N THR A 69 5.47 0.24 -2.14
CA THR A 69 6.36 -0.27 -3.20
C THR A 69 6.57 -1.78 -3.10
N SER A 70 6.67 -2.28 -1.87
CA SER A 70 6.83 -3.71 -1.54
C SER A 70 5.57 -4.54 -1.84
N LEU A 71 4.45 -3.91 -2.18
CA LEU A 71 3.16 -4.55 -2.47
C LEU A 71 2.73 -4.38 -3.94
N LEU A 72 3.55 -3.75 -4.79
CA LEU A 72 3.18 -3.41 -6.17
C LEU A 72 3.05 -4.62 -7.09
N VAL A 73 3.86 -5.67 -6.89
CA VAL A 73 3.76 -6.92 -7.65
C VAL A 73 3.17 -7.99 -6.74
N GLY A 74 1.95 -8.42 -7.02
CA GLY A 74 1.26 -9.42 -6.22
C GLY A 74 0.19 -10.14 -7.02
N GLY A 75 -0.54 -11.01 -6.33
CA GLY A 75 -1.79 -11.57 -6.81
C GLY A 75 -2.99 -11.05 -6.02
N GLY A 76 -4.17 -11.60 -6.34
CA GLY A 76 -5.39 -11.31 -5.59
C GLY A 76 -5.30 -11.68 -4.11
N THR A 77 -6.30 -11.25 -3.34
CA THR A 77 -6.30 -11.42 -1.89
C THR A 77 -6.83 -12.79 -1.44
N GLU A 78 -6.25 -13.32 -0.36
CA GLU A 78 -6.78 -14.47 0.36
C GLU A 78 -7.65 -14.01 1.55
N LYS A 79 -8.71 -14.76 1.86
CA LYS A 79 -9.66 -14.42 2.94
C LYS A 79 -9.59 -15.43 4.07
N THR A 80 -9.53 -14.94 5.30
CA THR A 80 -9.56 -15.77 6.51
C THR A 80 -10.99 -16.09 6.94
N ALA A 81 -11.14 -17.09 7.82
CA ALA A 81 -12.42 -17.41 8.43
C ALA A 81 -13.02 -16.26 9.28
N SER A 82 -12.18 -15.33 9.77
CA SER A 82 -12.65 -14.17 10.52
C SER A 82 -13.15 -13.02 9.63
N GLY A 83 -13.04 -13.16 8.30
CA GLY A 83 -13.41 -12.11 7.35
C GLY A 83 -12.31 -11.08 7.08
N ALA A 84 -11.15 -11.22 7.72
CA ALA A 84 -9.96 -10.47 7.32
C ALA A 84 -9.45 -11.02 5.98
N PHE A 85 -8.72 -10.20 5.24
CA PHE A 85 -8.07 -10.61 4.01
C PHE A 85 -6.63 -10.13 3.96
N TYR A 86 -5.80 -10.82 3.20
CA TYR A 86 -4.37 -10.52 3.10
C TYR A 86 -3.82 -10.88 1.74
N ALA A 87 -2.67 -10.31 1.40
CA ALA A 87 -1.81 -10.84 0.35
C ALA A 87 -0.36 -10.48 0.64
N THR A 88 0.53 -11.15 -0.10
CA THR A 88 1.94 -10.77 -0.21
C THR A 88 2.17 -10.07 -1.54
N GLY A 89 3.18 -9.21 -1.58
CA GLY A 89 3.72 -8.67 -2.81
C GLY A 89 5.23 -8.54 -2.77
N CYS A 90 5.80 -8.07 -3.86
CA CYS A 90 7.21 -7.73 -3.98
C CYS A 90 7.41 -6.38 -4.70
N VAL A 91 8.63 -5.87 -4.56
CA VAL A 91 9.12 -4.73 -5.34
C VAL A 91 9.27 -5.13 -6.81
N PRO A 92 8.80 -4.31 -7.77
CA PRO A 92 8.96 -4.60 -9.19
C PRO A 92 10.44 -4.85 -9.56
N HIS A 93 10.69 -5.99 -10.21
CA HIS A 93 12.03 -6.46 -10.62
C HIS A 93 12.97 -6.88 -9.48
N ASP A 94 12.52 -6.90 -8.21
CA ASP A 94 13.32 -7.26 -7.03
C ASP A 94 12.55 -8.18 -6.06
N CYS A 95 11.83 -9.17 -6.60
CA CYS A 95 11.14 -10.16 -5.78
C CYS A 95 12.15 -11.05 -5.03
N GLY A 96 11.95 -11.17 -3.72
CA GLY A 96 12.87 -11.80 -2.77
C GLY A 96 13.76 -10.80 -2.02
N GLY A 97 13.83 -9.53 -2.45
CA GLY A 97 14.59 -8.48 -1.78
C GLY A 97 13.82 -7.86 -0.62
N ASN A 98 12.80 -7.08 -0.95
CA ASN A 98 11.96 -6.33 0.00
C ASN A 98 10.49 -6.73 -0.11
N ASP A 99 10.21 -8.02 0.01
CA ASP A 99 8.83 -8.52 -0.11
C ASP A 99 7.94 -7.99 1.02
N GLY A 100 6.74 -7.59 0.65
CA GLY A 100 5.74 -7.03 1.54
C GLY A 100 4.59 -7.99 1.82
N PHE A 101 3.94 -7.77 2.94
CA PHE A 101 2.71 -8.41 3.37
C PHE A 101 1.77 -7.34 3.90
N MET A 102 0.49 -7.44 3.53
CA MET A 102 -0.55 -6.61 4.10
C MET A 102 -1.76 -7.47 4.42
N ALA A 103 -2.36 -7.21 5.59
CA ALA A 103 -3.67 -7.73 5.95
C ALA A 103 -4.59 -6.60 6.40
N VAL A 104 -5.88 -6.76 6.08
CA VAL A 104 -6.94 -5.84 6.44
C VAL A 104 -8.04 -6.63 7.15
N ASP A 105 -8.43 -6.17 8.33
CA ASP A 105 -9.55 -6.69 9.10
C ASP A 105 -10.64 -5.61 9.18
N PRO A 106 -11.62 -5.61 8.25
CA PRO A 106 -12.67 -4.60 8.23
C PRO A 106 -13.56 -4.63 9.48
N ALA A 107 -13.76 -5.83 10.05
CA ALA A 107 -14.59 -6.01 11.25
C ALA A 107 -13.93 -5.38 12.49
N LYS A 108 -12.60 -5.48 12.59
CA LYS A 108 -11.83 -4.83 13.67
C LYS A 108 -11.33 -3.44 13.31
N GLN A 109 -11.55 -2.98 12.08
CA GLN A 109 -11.04 -1.71 11.56
C GLN A 109 -9.52 -1.58 11.73
N LYS A 110 -8.79 -2.63 11.34
CA LYS A 110 -7.33 -2.69 11.49
C LYS A 110 -6.64 -3.10 10.21
N VAL A 111 -5.43 -2.57 10.04
CA VAL A 111 -4.46 -2.99 9.04
C VAL A 111 -3.22 -3.53 9.73
N TYR A 112 -2.56 -4.47 9.06
CA TYR A 112 -1.32 -5.09 9.51
C TYR A 112 -0.37 -5.15 8.33
N PHE A 113 0.90 -4.92 8.59
CA PHE A 113 1.94 -4.98 7.59
C PHE A 113 3.10 -5.80 8.09
N ALA A 114 3.78 -6.48 7.17
CA ALA A 114 5.10 -6.98 7.40
C ALA A 114 5.93 -6.81 6.13
N ARG A 115 7.23 -6.65 6.28
CA ARG A 115 8.17 -6.57 5.16
C ARG A 115 9.46 -7.25 5.56
N ARG A 116 10.14 -7.87 4.60
CA ARG A 116 11.50 -8.37 4.81
C ARG A 116 12.44 -7.21 5.18
N GLY A 117 13.07 -7.26 6.35
CA GLY A 117 14.07 -6.29 6.77
C GLY A 117 15.46 -6.59 6.21
N ASP A 118 16.31 -5.58 6.15
CA ASP A 118 17.69 -5.68 5.63
C ASP A 118 18.57 -6.67 6.44
N ASN A 119 18.22 -6.91 7.69
CA ASN A 119 18.88 -7.86 8.58
C ASN A 119 18.38 -9.31 8.42
N GLY A 120 17.47 -9.56 7.49
CA GLY A 120 16.85 -10.87 7.26
C GLY A 120 15.66 -11.19 8.16
N GLU A 121 15.38 -10.36 9.17
CA GLU A 121 14.21 -10.50 10.03
C GLU A 121 13.03 -9.68 9.48
N PRO A 122 11.78 -10.15 9.62
CA PRO A 122 10.62 -9.37 9.20
C PRO A 122 10.42 -8.16 10.12
N GLN A 123 10.27 -6.98 9.51
CA GLN A 123 9.75 -5.80 10.17
C GLN A 123 8.22 -5.88 10.12
N ALA A 124 7.55 -5.64 11.24
CA ALA A 124 6.11 -5.78 11.35
C ALA A 124 5.46 -4.54 11.97
N TRP A 125 4.29 -4.20 11.45
CA TRP A 125 3.46 -3.12 11.95
C TRP A 125 2.03 -3.62 12.20
N PRO A 126 1.48 -3.43 13.42
CA PRO A 126 2.21 -3.04 14.63
C PRO A 126 3.31 -4.06 14.99
N PRO A 127 4.29 -3.69 15.83
CA PRO A 127 5.35 -4.61 16.26
C PRO A 127 4.79 -5.90 16.86
N VAL A 128 5.31 -7.04 16.41
CA VAL A 128 5.02 -8.36 16.99
C VAL A 128 5.94 -8.61 18.19
N LYS A 129 5.42 -9.26 19.23
CA LYS A 129 6.18 -9.68 20.41
C LYS A 129 6.58 -11.13 20.32
#